data_AF-A0A2S2N5F6-F1
#
_entry.id   AF-A0A2S2N5F6-F1
#
_cell.length_a   1.000
_cell.length_b   1.000
_cell.length_c   1.000
_cell.angle_alpha   90.00
_cell.angle_beta   90.00
_cell.angle_gamma   90.00
#
_symmetry.space_group_name_H-M   'P 1'
#
loop_
_entity.id
_entity.type
_entity.pdbx_description
1 polymer ?
#
loop_
_entity_poly.entity_id
_entity_poly.type
_entity_poly.pdbx_seq_one_letter_code
_entity_poly.pdbx_strand_id
1 'polypeptide(L)'
;SRKVSMEYNPGWNSSSVNLLHVRALGPEDSLHYIWSSIGAPSVLLVATSSPSSALRVNWTQLLSPNPAGAVWIEPPDSVVYATAVVFTKLFEFSQARNPSGELFYPA
;
A
#
# COMPACT_ATOMS: atom_id res chain seq x y z
N SER A 1 -7.38 -0.09 22.11
CA SER A 1 -7.31 -1.06 20.99
C SER A 1 -7.89 -0.40 19.75
N ARG A 2 -7.49 -0.83 18.54
CA ARG A 2 -8.05 -0.32 17.27
C ARG A 2 -9.07 -1.31 16.72
N LYS A 3 -10.14 -0.83 16.06
CA LYS A 3 -11.07 -1.66 15.30
C LYS A 3 -10.54 -1.82 13.87
N VAL A 4 -10.31 -3.05 13.44
CA VAL A 4 -9.73 -3.34 12.12
C VAL A 4 -10.81 -3.82 11.14
N SER A 5 -10.80 -3.28 9.94
CA SER A 5 -11.60 -3.75 8.80
C SER A 5 -10.73 -3.91 7.57
N MET A 6 -11.14 -4.80 6.67
CA MET A 6 -10.44 -5.11 5.43
C MET A 6 -11.43 -5.11 4.27
N GLU A 7 -11.05 -4.49 3.16
CA GLU A 7 -11.85 -4.45 1.94
C GLU A 7 -10.97 -4.79 0.74
N TYR A 8 -11.36 -5.83 0.01
CA TYR A 8 -10.69 -6.28 -1.20
C TYR A 8 -11.33 -5.58 -2.41
N ASN A 9 -10.50 -4.89 -3.21
CA ASN A 9 -10.91 -4.09 -4.35
C ASN A 9 -12.09 -3.13 -4.06
N PRO A 10 -11.91 -2.14 -3.16
CA PRO A 10 -12.97 -1.22 -2.76
C PRO A 10 -13.65 -0.53 -3.95
N GLY A 11 -14.96 -0.75 -4.11
CA GLY A 11 -15.74 -0.17 -5.22
C GLY A 11 -15.43 -0.74 -6.61
N TRP A 12 -14.82 -1.93 -6.70
CA TRP A 12 -14.48 -2.58 -7.97
C TRP A 12 -14.88 -4.05 -8.03
N ASN A 13 -15.66 -4.38 -9.06
CA ASN A 13 -16.25 -5.71 -9.22
C ASN A 13 -15.43 -6.68 -10.09
N SER A 14 -14.29 -6.26 -10.65
CA SER A 14 -13.44 -7.15 -11.45
C SER A 14 -12.32 -7.77 -10.61
N SER A 15 -11.91 -8.98 -10.99
CA SER A 15 -10.89 -9.78 -10.31
C SER A 15 -9.50 -9.72 -10.96
N SER A 16 -9.30 -8.90 -12.00
CA SER A 16 -8.05 -8.88 -12.77
C SER A 16 -6.86 -8.22 -12.07
N VAL A 17 -7.08 -7.57 -10.92
CA VAL A 17 -6.07 -6.83 -10.15
C VAL A 17 -6.33 -6.99 -8.65
N ASN A 18 -5.27 -6.80 -7.85
CA ASN A 18 -5.36 -6.91 -6.40
C ASN A 18 -5.00 -5.58 -5.73
N LEU A 19 -5.97 -5.05 -4.97
CA LEU A 19 -5.77 -3.99 -3.99
C LEU A 19 -6.53 -4.36 -2.73
N LEU A 20 -5.85 -4.36 -1.59
CA LEU A 20 -6.43 -4.64 -0.29
C LEU A 20 -6.27 -3.41 0.59
N HIS A 21 -7.40 -2.84 1.01
CA HIS A 21 -7.43 -1.79 2.00
C HIS A 21 -7.62 -2.40 3.38
N VAL A 22 -6.63 -2.19 4.26
CA VAL A 22 -6.77 -2.45 5.69
C VAL A 22 -6.91 -1.12 6.41
N ARG A 23 -7.95 -0.98 7.22
CA ARG A 23 -8.20 0.21 8.02
C ARG A 23 -8.21 -0.15 9.50
N ALA A 24 -7.39 0.52 10.29
CA ALA A 24 -7.35 0.39 11.74
C ALA A 24 -7.83 1.69 12.40
N LEU A 25 -9.11 1.70 12.81
CA LEU A 25 -9.81 2.82 13.40
C LEU A 25 -9.41 3.00 14.88
N GLY A 26 -8.95 4.19 15.24
CA GLY A 26 -8.78 4.63 16.62
C GLY A 26 -9.87 5.64 17.02
N PRO A 27 -9.84 6.14 18.27
CA PRO A 27 -10.80 7.13 18.75
C PRO A 27 -10.74 8.46 17.99
N GLU A 28 -9.53 8.93 17.68
CA GLU A 28 -9.27 10.25 17.08
C GLU A 28 -8.55 10.19 15.73
N ASP A 29 -8.15 8.98 15.32
CA ASP A 29 -7.28 8.79 14.16
C ASP A 29 -7.68 7.52 13.39
N SER A 30 -7.09 7.36 12.22
CA SER A 30 -7.09 6.06 11.58
C SER A 30 -5.80 5.79 10.80
N LEU A 31 -5.46 4.50 10.75
CA LEU A 31 -4.34 4.01 9.96
C LEU A 31 -4.90 3.27 8.75
N HIS A 32 -4.37 3.59 7.57
CA HIS A 32 -4.69 2.94 6.31
C HIS A 32 -3.45 2.23 5.79
N TYR A 33 -3.59 0.95 5.46
CA TYR A 33 -2.60 0.18 4.73
C TYR A 33 -3.24 -0.23 3.42
N ILE A 34 -2.72 0.27 2.31
CA ILE A 34 -3.23 -0.03 0.96
C ILE A 34 -2.20 -0.93 0.30
N TRP A 35 -2.44 -2.23 0.38
CA TRP A 35 -1.61 -3.25 -0.27
C TRP A 35 -2.04 -3.41 -1.72
N SER A 36 -1.08 -3.55 -2.64
CA SER A 36 -1.39 -3.84 -4.04
C SER A 36 -0.35 -4.75 -4.68
N SER A 37 -0.81 -5.53 -5.65
CA SER A 37 0.06 -6.24 -6.60
C SER A 37 -0.10 -5.71 -8.03
N ILE A 38 -0.62 -4.49 -8.21
CA ILE A 38 -0.62 -3.80 -9.50
C ILE A 38 0.81 -3.31 -9.74
N GLY A 39 1.54 -3.99 -10.63
CA GLY A 39 2.98 -3.81 -10.77
C GLY A 39 3.75 -4.57 -9.68
N ALA A 40 4.81 -3.96 -9.14
CA ALA A 40 5.57 -4.54 -8.03
C ALA A 40 4.71 -4.56 -6.74
N PRO A 41 4.76 -5.63 -5.93
CA PRO A 41 4.07 -5.66 -4.64
C PRO A 41 4.44 -4.44 -3.79
N SER A 42 3.43 -3.74 -3.29
CA SER A 42 3.65 -2.50 -2.55
C SER A 42 2.60 -2.31 -1.47
N VAL A 43 2.94 -1.46 -0.50
CA VAL A 43 2.00 -0.96 0.50
C VAL A 43 2.19 0.54 0.66
N LEU A 44 1.08 1.28 0.54
CA LEU A 44 1.00 2.67 0.98
C LEU A 44 0.51 2.69 2.43
N LEU A 45 1.28 3.32 3.31
CA LEU A 45 0.94 3.51 4.71
C LEU A 45 0.52 4.97 4.91
N VAL A 46 -0.69 5.19 5.42
CA VAL A 46 -1.22 6.52 5.68
C VAL A 46 -1.77 6.59 7.10
N ALA A 47 -1.41 7.65 7.83
CA ALA A 47 -2.02 7.99 9.11
C ALA A 47 -2.82 9.28 8.96
N THR A 48 -4.01 9.30 9.55
CA THR A 48 -4.90 10.47 9.53
C THR A 48 -5.28 10.92 10.92
N SER A 49 -5.52 12.21 11.10
CA SER A 49 -6.08 12.80 12.32
C SER A 49 -7.62 12.80 12.32
N SER A 50 -8.24 11.83 11.65
CA SER A 50 -9.69 11.72 11.59
C SER A 50 -10.16 10.26 11.61
N PRO A 51 -11.08 9.88 12.51
CA PRO A 51 -11.71 8.56 12.49
C PRO A 51 -12.74 8.41 11.37
N SER A 52 -13.07 9.47 10.63
CA SER A 52 -13.99 9.40 9.48
C SER A 52 -13.26 9.30 8.13
N SER A 53 -11.93 9.35 8.11
CA SER A 53 -11.19 9.35 6.85
C SER A 53 -11.38 8.07 6.04
N ALA A 54 -11.54 8.19 4.72
CA ALA A 54 -11.88 7.08 3.84
C ALA A 54 -10.89 6.96 2.69
N LEU A 55 -10.60 5.72 2.28
CA LEU A 55 -9.89 5.48 1.03
C LEU A 55 -10.82 5.76 -0.15
N ARG A 56 -10.30 6.44 -1.17
CA ARG A 56 -10.94 6.61 -2.47
C ARG A 56 -10.03 6.05 -3.55
N VAL A 57 -10.64 5.36 -4.51
CA VAL A 57 -9.95 4.74 -5.65
C VAL A 57 -10.70 5.07 -6.93
N ASN A 58 -10.03 5.73 -7.86
CA ASN A 58 -10.48 5.86 -9.23
C ASN A 58 -9.86 4.73 -10.06
N TRP A 59 -10.58 3.62 -10.19
CA TRP A 59 -10.08 2.42 -10.87
C TRP A 59 -9.73 2.62 -12.33
N THR A 60 -10.53 3.39 -13.07
CA THR A 60 -10.26 3.72 -14.47
C THR A 60 -8.94 4.46 -14.62
N GLN A 61 -8.66 5.41 -13.72
CA GLN A 61 -7.40 6.15 -13.74
C GLN A 61 -6.22 5.30 -13.24
N LEU A 62 -6.42 4.52 -12.17
CA LEU A 62 -5.39 3.64 -11.59
C LEU A 62 -4.86 2.62 -12.62
N LEU A 63 -5.73 2.14 -13.51
CA LEU A 63 -5.39 1.17 -14.57
C LEU A 63 -5.01 1.83 -15.90
N SER A 64 -4.97 3.17 -15.95
CA SER A 64 -4.56 3.91 -17.14
C SER A 64 -3.03 4.07 -17.21
N PRO A 65 -2.48 4.51 -18.37
CA PRO A 65 -1.07 4.89 -18.47
C PRO A 65 -0.64 6.05 -17.56
N ASN A 66 -1.59 6.79 -16.95
CA ASN A 66 -1.30 7.92 -16.05
C ASN A 66 -2.04 7.77 -14.69
N PRO A 67 -1.53 6.92 -13.78
CA PRO A 67 -2.24 6.54 -12.55
C PRO A 67 -2.11 7.55 -11.40
N ALA A 68 -1.32 8.62 -11.56
CA ALA A 68 -1.07 9.59 -10.51
C ALA A 68 -2.39 10.24 -10.03
N GLY A 69 -2.61 10.24 -8.71
CA GLY A 69 -3.83 10.78 -8.10
C GLY A 69 -5.03 9.83 -8.09
N ALA A 70 -4.91 8.60 -8.63
CA ALA A 70 -6.02 7.65 -8.65
C ALA A 70 -6.37 7.05 -7.28
N VAL A 71 -5.48 7.17 -6.29
CA VAL A 71 -5.67 6.69 -4.92
C VAL A 71 -5.41 7.86 -3.97
N TRP A 72 -6.38 8.15 -3.09
CA TRP A 72 -6.24 9.21 -2.10
C TRP A 72 -7.08 8.91 -0.86
N ILE A 73 -6.81 9.66 0.21
CA ILE A 73 -7.60 9.64 1.43
C ILE A 73 -8.47 10.90 1.47
N GLU A 74 -9.73 10.74 1.84
CA GLU A 74 -10.69 11.83 2.04
C GLU A 74 -10.99 11.99 3.54
N PRO A 75 -10.96 13.21 4.11
CA PRO A 75 -10.51 14.44 3.47
C PRO A 75 -8.97 14.53 3.43
N PRO A 76 -8.36 15.13 2.39
CA PRO A 76 -6.89 15.14 2.23
C PRO A 76 -6.13 15.86 3.35
N ASP A 77 -6.73 16.89 3.93
CA ASP A 77 -6.17 17.68 5.05
C ASP A 77 -6.05 16.88 6.35
N SER A 78 -6.75 15.75 6.47
CA SER A 78 -6.60 14.84 7.62
C SER A 78 -5.31 14.02 7.58
N VAL A 79 -4.61 13.95 6.44
CA VAL A 79 -3.40 13.13 6.30
C VAL A 79 -2.23 13.79 7.03
N VAL A 80 -1.73 13.14 8.08
CA VAL A 80 -0.59 13.63 8.89
C VAL A 80 0.72 12.93 8.55
N TYR A 81 0.65 11.74 7.94
CA TYR A 81 1.81 10.99 7.49
C TYR A 81 1.43 10.08 6.32
N ALA A 82 2.29 10.00 5.31
CA ALA A 82 2.16 9.05 4.21
C ALA A 82 3.55 8.59 3.75
N THR A 83 3.70 7.28 3.54
CA THR A 83 4.90 6.68 2.93
C THR A 83 4.54 5.41 2.18
N ALA A 84 5.43 4.91 1.33
CA ALA A 84 5.25 3.68 0.60
C ALA A 84 6.46 2.75 0.75
N VAL A 85 6.18 1.45 0.78
CA VAL A 85 7.18 0.39 0.69
C VAL A 85 6.90 -0.41 -0.57
N VAL A 86 7.92 -0.66 -1.37
CA VAL A 86 7.82 -1.43 -2.62
C VAL A 86 8.81 -2.59 -2.59
N PHE A 87 8.30 -3.79 -2.83
CA PHE A 87 9.09 -5.02 -2.92
C PHE A 87 9.42 -5.27 -4.40
N THR A 88 10.56 -4.75 -4.85
CA THR A 88 10.88 -4.68 -6.28
C THR A 88 11.51 -5.95 -6.84
N LYS A 89 12.22 -6.73 -6.02
CA LYS A 89 12.98 -7.90 -6.46
C LYS A 89 12.97 -8.99 -5.39
N LEU A 90 12.92 -10.24 -5.85
CA LEU A 90 13.30 -11.40 -5.07
C LEU A 90 14.74 -11.76 -5.46
N PHE A 91 15.63 -11.78 -4.48
CA PHE A 91 17.03 -12.17 -4.71
C PHE A 91 17.19 -13.65 -4.39
N GLU A 92 17.75 -14.41 -5.33
CA GLU A 92 18.11 -15.82 -5.15
C GLU A 92 19.63 -15.96 -5.12
N PHE A 93 20.14 -16.76 -4.19
CA PHE A 93 21.57 -17.01 -4.01
C PHE A 93 21.85 -18.51 -4.12
N SER A 94 22.63 -18.93 -5.12
CA SER A 94 23.26 -20.25 -5.11
C SER A 94 24.57 -20.14 -4.36
N GLN A 95 24.71 -20.85 -3.23
CA GLN A 95 25.97 -20.85 -2.49
C GLN A 95 27.06 -21.54 -3.32
N ALA A 96 27.90 -20.77 -4.02
CA ALA A 96 29.27 -21.20 -4.26
C ALA A 96 30.02 -20.90 -2.96
N ARG A 97 30.14 -21.94 -2.12
CA ARG A 97 30.87 -22.02 -0.84
C ARG A 97 32.07 -21.05 -0.79
N ASN A 98 31.86 -19.82 -0.33
CA ASN A 98 32.90 -18.84 -0.03
C ASN A 98 32.75 -18.39 1.44
N PRO A 99 33.80 -18.48 2.29
CA PRO A 99 33.68 -18.27 3.74
C PRO A 99 33.55 -16.80 4.16
N SER A 100 33.82 -15.86 3.26
CA SER A 100 33.75 -14.42 3.52
C SER A 100 32.41 -13.90 3.00
N GLY A 101 31.43 -13.77 3.88
CA GLY A 101 30.09 -13.25 3.59
C GLY A 101 30.12 -11.78 3.15
N GLU A 102 30.49 -11.52 1.91
CA GLU A 102 30.30 -10.22 1.29
C GLU A 102 28.80 -9.98 1.13
N LEU A 103 28.27 -9.13 2.02
CA LEU A 103 26.96 -8.52 1.91
C LEU A 103 26.95 -7.61 0.67
N PHE A 104 26.43 -8.14 -0.43
CA PHE A 104 26.12 -7.31 -1.59
C PHE A 104 24.85 -6.50 -1.32
N TYR A 105 24.99 -5.18 -1.21
CA TYR A 105 23.90 -4.24 -1.42
C TYR A 105 23.80 -3.94 -2.92
N PRO A 106 22.65 -4.14 -3.58
CA PRO A 106 22.48 -3.72 -4.97
C PRO A 106 22.55 -2.18 -5.07
N ALA A 107 23.31 -1.70 -6.06
CA ALA A 107 23.39 -0.29 -6.45
C ALA A 107 22.09 0.21 -7.09
#